data_AF-A0A7C6Z4J9-F1
#
_entry.id   AF-A0A7C6Z4J9-F1
#
_cell.length_a   1.000
_cell.length_b   1.000
_cell.length_c   1.000
_cell.angle_alpha   90.00
_cell.angle_beta   90.00
_cell.angle_gamma   90.00
#
_symmetry.space_group_name_H-M   'P 1'
#
loop_
_entity.id
_entity.type
_entity.pdbx_description
1 polymer ?
#
loop_
_entity_poly.entity_id
_entity_poly.type
_entity_poly.pdbx_seq_one_letter_code
_entity_poly.pdbx_strand_id
1 'polypeptide(L)'
;MKKRYSMTLLCLVLIISLLSISIPVSANTAGATSVSLDKSAIVLTVGQTDTLTATVLPSDTPNKNITWISSNPNVVKVFNGVLMGLSEGTAYITAMNPSANSNYASCFVIVKKPNSDMKVNKTSSTLTVGSTETLTVTISPSQAIHWTSSNTEIVQVFNGVLMAQKVGTALITATAADGSNSVTCMITVTDAPASITLNKSTATLGVKESQTLIATVSPPLPYNAYIIWQSSNPGIVSVSGGVITGVNLGSAVITAIASDGSSSATCNVTVTETGINATRLGGANRYETSVQISKEGWPTGSTYAVLATGNNYPDALSAAPLAQKYNAPILLTDKTLPQVTLNEITRLKPAQIFICGGTGAISKAIENQLNTMGIITKRLEGKDRYETSVSIAKELGTTSGELVLVNGYEWSDALSVSPIAAKKGIPILLTDKSVFPDSIKTFVNSNSFYKTYVLGGTDLISNQVKDQLPGSERIGGNNLYERNINILKAFESDLDLSTICIATGSAFPDALSGSALAANLSTAIVLVDNSNLKSVTTQYSANSLKQTDDVYVFGLQGVVSEDVVKKLFTK
;
A
#
# COMPACT_ATOMS: atom_id res chain seq x y z
N MET A 1 30.45 -46.46 -5.29
CA MET A 1 31.44 -47.09 -6.19
C MET A 1 32.80 -46.43 -5.98
N LYS A 2 33.87 -47.23 -5.76
CA LYS A 2 35.32 -46.91 -5.74
C LYS A 2 35.79 -45.89 -4.67
N LYS A 3 36.73 -46.14 -3.75
CA LYS A 3 37.70 -47.22 -3.49
C LYS A 3 37.99 -47.31 -1.97
N ARG A 4 38.33 -48.53 -1.51
CA ARG A 4 38.76 -48.98 -0.17
C ARG A 4 40.16 -48.44 0.24
N TYR A 5 40.45 -48.38 1.54
CA TYR A 5 41.56 -49.04 2.30
C TYR A 5 41.39 -48.68 3.80
N SER A 6 40.89 -49.57 4.65
CA SER A 6 41.56 -50.60 5.47
C SER A 6 42.32 -50.05 6.69
N MET A 7 41.69 -50.25 7.84
CA MET A 7 42.25 -50.30 9.19
C MET A 7 43.33 -51.41 9.27
N THR A 8 44.30 -51.26 10.18
CA THR A 8 45.36 -52.20 10.64
C THR A 8 46.67 -52.37 9.85
N LEU A 9 47.77 -52.36 10.63
CA LEU A 9 49.06 -53.10 10.49
C LEU A 9 50.34 -52.33 10.04
N LEU A 10 51.25 -52.02 10.99
CA LEU A 10 52.71 -52.32 11.05
C LEU A 10 53.36 -51.46 12.18
N CYS A 11 53.66 -52.03 13.36
CA CYS A 11 54.97 -52.56 13.77
C CYS A 11 56.07 -51.49 13.91
N LEU A 12 56.64 -51.20 15.09
CA LEU A 12 57.46 -52.04 15.99
C LEU A 12 58.88 -51.42 15.97
N VAL A 13 59.59 -51.51 17.11
CA VAL A 13 61.05 -51.29 17.26
C VAL A 13 61.43 -49.80 17.38
N LEU A 14 62.12 -49.27 18.41
CA LEU A 14 63.20 -49.80 19.23
C LEU A 14 63.26 -49.01 20.57
N ILE A 15 63.25 -49.73 21.69
CA ILE A 15 63.84 -49.31 22.96
C ILE A 15 65.36 -49.57 22.83
N ILE A 16 66.21 -48.55 22.92
CA ILE A 16 67.65 -48.66 23.27
C ILE A 16 67.98 -47.34 24.01
N SER A 17 67.90 -47.30 25.34
CA SER A 17 69.05 -47.44 26.26
C SER A 17 70.31 -46.72 25.80
N LEU A 18 70.76 -45.73 26.56
CA LEU A 18 72.18 -45.40 26.69
C LEU A 18 72.36 -44.62 27.99
N LEU A 19 72.58 -45.37 29.07
CA LEU A 19 73.45 -44.93 30.14
C LEU A 19 74.77 -44.50 29.49
N SER A 20 75.22 -43.28 29.76
CA SER A 20 76.64 -42.92 29.62
C SER A 20 77.25 -42.94 31.00
N ILE A 21 77.91 -44.05 31.31
CA ILE A 21 78.84 -44.20 32.43
C ILE A 21 80.07 -43.34 32.15
N SER A 22 80.48 -42.58 33.16
CA SER A 22 81.73 -41.82 33.20
C SER A 22 82.93 -42.75 33.43
N ILE A 23 83.97 -42.70 32.59
CA ILE A 23 85.36 -43.03 32.97
C ILE A 23 86.30 -42.09 32.20
N PRO A 24 87.29 -41.44 32.85
CA PRO A 24 88.27 -40.58 32.19
C PRO A 24 89.52 -41.37 31.81
N VAL A 25 90.06 -41.19 30.60
CA VAL A 25 91.47 -41.46 30.29
C VAL A 25 91.98 -40.40 29.31
N SER A 26 93.07 -39.76 29.71
CA SER A 26 93.88 -38.81 28.95
C SER A 26 94.60 -39.48 27.78
N ALA A 27 94.46 -38.91 26.57
CA ALA A 27 95.50 -38.93 25.55
C ALA A 27 95.24 -37.84 24.49
N ASN A 28 96.26 -37.03 24.26
CA ASN A 28 96.31 -35.91 23.32
C ASN A 28 96.24 -36.38 21.85
N THR A 29 95.13 -36.08 21.17
CA THR A 29 95.02 -35.99 19.71
C THR A 29 94.07 -34.83 19.37
N ALA A 30 94.45 -33.97 18.42
CA ALA A 30 93.66 -32.81 18.01
C ALA A 30 92.22 -33.25 17.65
N GLY A 31 91.26 -32.87 18.50
CA GLY A 31 89.89 -33.36 18.48
C GLY A 31 89.07 -32.79 17.32
N ALA A 32 88.26 -33.65 16.69
CA ALA A 32 87.29 -33.21 15.69
C ALA A 32 86.25 -32.28 16.35
N THR A 33 86.14 -31.05 15.85
CA THR A 33 85.17 -30.06 16.33
C THR A 33 83.74 -30.56 16.13
N SER A 34 82.89 -30.59 17.17
CA SER A 34 81.48 -31.01 17.10
C SER A 34 80.53 -29.88 17.51
N VAL A 35 79.27 -29.95 17.03
CA VAL A 35 78.20 -29.00 17.34
C VAL A 35 77.01 -29.78 17.93
N SER A 36 76.46 -29.33 19.05
CA SER A 36 75.21 -29.85 19.63
C SER A 36 74.21 -28.72 19.87
N LEU A 37 72.92 -29.05 19.91
CA LEU A 37 71.84 -28.13 20.25
C LEU A 37 71.23 -28.50 21.60
N ASP A 38 70.76 -27.51 22.33
CA ASP A 38 70.04 -27.66 23.60
C ASP A 38 68.65 -28.32 23.44
N LYS A 39 68.04 -28.22 22.25
CA LYS A 39 66.73 -28.79 21.93
C LYS A 39 66.74 -29.55 20.61
N SER A 40 66.12 -30.73 20.60
CA SER A 40 65.92 -31.55 19.39
C SER A 40 64.61 -31.26 18.66
N ALA A 41 63.61 -30.69 19.34
CA ALA A 41 62.36 -30.24 18.72
C ALA A 41 61.74 -29.03 19.45
N ILE A 42 61.02 -28.18 18.69
CA ILE A 42 60.30 -26.99 19.20
C ILE A 42 58.91 -26.93 18.56
N VAL A 43 57.90 -26.53 19.32
CA VAL A 43 56.56 -26.18 18.79
C VAL A 43 56.31 -24.70 19.01
N LEU A 44 56.07 -23.95 17.94
CA LEU A 44 55.76 -22.52 17.96
C LEU A 44 54.33 -22.28 17.48
N THR A 45 53.73 -21.17 17.89
CA THR A 45 52.63 -20.55 17.14
C THR A 45 53.17 -19.52 16.15
N VAL A 46 52.40 -19.21 15.09
CA VAL A 46 52.77 -18.12 14.15
C VAL A 46 52.98 -16.81 14.92
N GLY A 47 54.12 -16.15 14.69
CA GLY A 47 54.57 -14.94 15.39
C GLY A 47 55.35 -15.18 16.68
N GLN A 48 55.33 -16.41 17.22
CA GLN A 48 56.09 -16.76 18.42
C GLN A 48 57.57 -16.93 18.09
N THR A 49 58.42 -16.50 19.02
CA THR A 49 59.85 -16.75 19.00
C THR A 49 60.26 -17.75 20.08
N ASP A 50 61.30 -18.53 19.80
CA ASP A 50 62.04 -19.30 20.80
C ASP A 50 63.52 -19.28 20.43
N THR A 51 64.40 -19.72 21.33
CA THR A 51 65.84 -19.71 21.12
C THR A 51 66.40 -21.14 21.11
N LEU A 52 67.37 -21.36 20.21
CA LEU A 52 68.24 -22.52 20.14
C LEU A 52 69.66 -22.08 20.46
N THR A 53 70.29 -22.80 21.38
CA THR A 53 71.68 -22.57 21.78
C THR A 53 72.54 -23.68 21.22
N ALA A 54 73.51 -23.31 20.38
CA ALA A 54 74.49 -24.24 19.84
C ALA A 54 75.76 -24.26 20.71
N THR A 55 76.23 -25.45 21.07
CA THR A 55 77.49 -25.65 21.81
C THR A 55 78.54 -26.27 20.88
N VAL A 56 79.72 -25.66 20.83
CA VAL A 56 80.87 -26.16 20.05
C VAL A 56 81.88 -26.80 21.00
N LEU A 57 82.28 -28.04 20.72
CA LEU A 57 83.33 -28.76 21.44
C LEU A 57 84.48 -29.15 20.51
N PRO A 58 85.74 -29.21 20.99
CA PRO A 58 86.14 -28.90 22.36
C PRO A 58 86.08 -27.39 22.67
N SER A 59 85.98 -27.01 23.94
CA SER A 59 85.67 -25.62 24.35
C SER A 59 86.77 -24.61 24.02
N ASP A 60 87.97 -25.07 23.67
CA ASP A 60 89.12 -24.28 23.22
C ASP A 60 89.19 -24.12 21.69
N THR A 61 88.17 -24.59 20.95
CA THR A 61 88.09 -24.43 19.48
C THR A 61 88.27 -22.95 19.08
N PRO A 62 89.26 -22.60 18.23
CA PRO A 62 89.58 -21.21 17.89
C PRO A 62 88.43 -20.44 17.21
N ASN A 63 87.61 -21.14 16.40
CA ASN A 63 86.44 -20.56 15.75
C ASN A 63 85.16 -21.18 16.29
N LYS A 64 84.38 -20.39 17.03
CA LYS A 64 83.08 -20.81 17.60
C LYS A 64 81.89 -20.23 16.84
N ASN A 65 82.11 -19.62 15.67
CA ASN A 65 81.03 -19.05 14.89
C ASN A 65 80.10 -20.15 14.39
N ILE A 66 78.80 -19.92 14.53
CA ILE A 66 77.75 -20.83 14.08
C ILE A 66 76.97 -20.16 12.95
N THR A 67 76.84 -20.90 11.85
CA THR A 67 75.91 -20.58 10.77
C THR A 67 74.61 -21.33 10.99
N TRP A 68 73.49 -20.60 10.93
CA TRP A 68 72.15 -21.15 11.12
C TRP A 68 71.39 -21.18 9.79
N ILE A 69 70.78 -22.32 9.48
CA ILE A 69 70.01 -22.52 8.25
C ILE A 69 68.64 -23.09 8.61
N SER A 70 67.58 -22.54 8.01
CA SER A 70 66.24 -23.13 8.06
C SER A 70 65.96 -23.89 6.76
N SER A 71 65.44 -25.11 6.87
CA SER A 71 65.00 -25.89 5.70
C SER A 71 63.77 -25.29 5.02
N ASN A 72 63.00 -24.45 5.73
CA ASN A 72 61.89 -23.70 5.16
C ASN A 72 61.80 -22.31 5.83
N PRO A 73 62.53 -21.31 5.31
CA PRO A 73 62.55 -19.96 5.85
C PRO A 73 61.20 -19.23 5.77
N ASN A 74 60.24 -19.73 4.99
CA ASN A 74 58.87 -19.19 4.96
C ASN A 74 58.02 -19.68 6.15
N VAL A 75 58.39 -20.81 6.76
CA VAL A 75 57.71 -21.41 7.92
C VAL A 75 58.39 -21.00 9.23
N VAL A 76 59.72 -21.07 9.32
CA VAL A 76 60.49 -20.60 10.49
C VAL A 76 61.76 -19.89 10.01
N LYS A 77 61.97 -18.64 10.44
CA LYS A 77 63.27 -17.97 10.29
C LYS A 77 64.14 -18.21 11.50
N VAL A 78 65.45 -18.28 11.27
CA VAL A 78 66.47 -18.33 12.32
C VAL A 78 67.49 -17.23 12.10
N PHE A 79 67.82 -16.48 13.16
CA PHE A 79 68.91 -15.50 13.16
C PHE A 79 69.67 -15.59 14.48
N ASN A 80 70.96 -15.95 14.42
CA ASN A 80 71.81 -16.16 15.60
C ASN A 80 71.16 -17.04 16.69
N GLY A 81 70.51 -18.14 16.29
CA GLY A 81 69.84 -19.06 17.20
C GLY A 81 68.43 -18.64 17.65
N VAL A 82 67.99 -17.41 17.36
CA VAL A 82 66.60 -16.98 17.62
C VAL A 82 65.70 -17.42 16.47
N LEU A 83 64.68 -18.22 16.79
CA LEU A 83 63.65 -18.70 15.88
C LEU A 83 62.45 -17.77 15.90
N MET A 84 61.79 -17.60 14.75
CA MET A 84 60.49 -16.96 14.62
C MET A 84 59.60 -17.80 13.71
N GLY A 85 58.47 -18.28 14.24
CA GLY A 85 57.45 -18.96 13.44
C GLY A 85 56.72 -17.96 12.55
N LEU A 86 56.69 -18.18 11.24
CA LEU A 86 56.11 -17.24 10.26
C LEU A 86 54.83 -17.76 9.61
N SER A 87 54.74 -19.05 9.35
CA SER A 87 53.54 -19.67 8.80
C SER A 87 53.38 -21.09 9.33
N GLU A 88 52.16 -21.61 9.33
CA GLU A 88 51.89 -23.00 9.69
C GLU A 88 52.70 -23.97 8.84
N GLY A 89 53.26 -25.00 9.47
CA GLY A 89 54.05 -26.02 8.80
C GLY A 89 55.16 -26.57 9.68
N THR A 90 56.09 -27.27 9.05
CA THR A 90 57.26 -27.83 9.73
C THR A 90 58.56 -27.42 9.03
N ALA A 91 59.64 -27.28 9.79
CA ALA A 91 60.97 -26.96 9.28
C ALA A 91 62.05 -27.58 10.16
N TYR A 92 63.21 -27.90 9.60
CA TYR A 92 64.42 -28.21 10.36
C TYR A 92 65.30 -26.98 10.44
N ILE A 93 65.82 -26.70 11.63
CA ILE A 93 66.83 -25.66 11.86
C ILE A 93 68.17 -26.33 12.12
N THR A 94 69.17 -26.04 11.30
CA THR A 94 70.50 -26.63 11.36
C THR A 94 71.55 -25.60 11.78
N ALA A 95 72.36 -25.95 12.78
CA ALA A 95 73.52 -25.20 13.22
C ALA A 95 74.81 -25.89 12.72
N MET A 96 75.68 -25.11 12.07
CA MET A 96 76.94 -25.61 11.49
C MET A 96 78.11 -24.71 11.88
N ASN A 97 79.24 -25.31 12.27
CA ASN A 97 80.50 -24.59 12.45
C ASN A 97 81.36 -24.73 11.18
N PRO A 98 81.78 -23.64 10.52
CA PRO A 98 82.50 -23.70 9.25
C PRO A 98 83.94 -24.24 9.36
N SER A 99 84.49 -24.38 10.57
CA SER A 99 85.85 -24.92 10.79
C SER A 99 85.86 -26.43 11.06
N ALA A 100 84.68 -27.04 11.11
CA ALA A 100 84.50 -28.47 11.35
C ALA A 100 84.14 -29.18 10.03
N ASN A 101 85.06 -29.99 9.49
CA ASN A 101 84.71 -30.88 8.38
C ASN A 101 83.71 -31.93 8.91
N SER A 102 82.41 -31.69 8.66
CA SER A 102 81.26 -32.62 8.75
C SER A 102 80.40 -32.65 10.03
N ASN A 103 80.47 -31.69 10.96
CA ASN A 103 79.63 -31.72 12.17
C ASN A 103 78.57 -30.60 12.20
N TYR A 104 77.30 -30.99 12.10
CA TYR A 104 76.12 -30.12 12.25
C TYR A 104 75.11 -30.75 13.22
N ALA A 105 74.29 -29.92 13.86
CA ALA A 105 73.17 -30.38 14.68
C ALA A 105 71.87 -29.74 14.19
N SER A 106 70.76 -30.47 14.26
CA SER A 106 69.47 -29.99 13.76
C SER A 106 68.35 -30.14 14.80
N CYS A 107 67.40 -29.20 14.77
CA CYS A 107 66.20 -29.18 15.59
C CYS A 107 64.96 -29.20 14.68
N PHE A 108 63.97 -30.04 14.99
CA PHE A 108 62.71 -30.09 14.25
C PHE A 108 61.68 -29.11 14.83
N VAL A 109 61.18 -28.18 14.02
CA VAL A 109 60.26 -27.14 14.46
C VAL A 109 58.90 -27.33 13.80
N ILE A 110 57.84 -27.32 14.60
CA ILE A 110 56.45 -27.32 14.16
C ILE A 110 55.85 -25.96 14.47
N VAL A 111 55.32 -25.26 13.48
CA VAL A 111 54.59 -24.00 13.67
C VAL A 111 53.10 -24.27 13.48
N LYS A 112 52.29 -23.96 14.50
CA LYS A 112 50.82 -24.05 14.48
C LYS A 112 50.19 -22.67 14.34
N LYS A 113 48.97 -22.59 13.82
CA LYS A 113 48.16 -21.37 13.95
C LYS A 113 47.63 -21.23 15.38
N PRO A 114 47.48 -20.01 15.91
CA PRO A 114 46.74 -19.80 17.16
C PRO A 114 45.28 -20.21 16.97
N ASN A 115 44.68 -20.84 17.99
CA ASN A 115 43.24 -21.11 17.98
C ASN A 115 42.48 -19.77 18.00
N SER A 116 41.41 -19.68 17.21
CA SER A 116 40.55 -18.50 17.25
C SER A 116 39.68 -18.50 18.50
N ASP A 117 39.64 -17.38 19.20
CA ASP A 117 38.60 -17.13 20.19
C ASP A 117 37.36 -16.57 19.47
N MET A 118 36.21 -17.20 19.68
CA MET A 118 34.93 -16.84 19.05
C MET A 118 33.84 -16.69 20.10
N LYS A 119 33.06 -15.61 20.01
CA LYS A 119 31.90 -15.38 20.87
C LYS A 119 30.72 -14.86 20.05
N VAL A 120 29.57 -15.50 20.20
CA VAL A 120 28.29 -15.06 19.62
C VAL A 120 27.53 -14.20 20.63
N ASN A 121 26.78 -13.21 20.14
CA ASN A 121 25.99 -12.32 20.98
C ASN A 121 24.81 -13.01 21.68
N LYS A 122 24.27 -14.10 21.12
CA LYS A 122 23.13 -14.86 21.65
C LYS A 122 23.33 -16.35 21.43
N THR A 123 22.98 -17.17 22.43
CA THR A 123 22.99 -18.64 22.33
C THR A 123 21.61 -19.21 22.02
N SER A 124 20.54 -18.42 22.16
CA SER A 124 19.18 -18.76 21.71
C SER A 124 18.36 -17.52 21.38
N SER A 125 17.40 -17.64 20.46
CA SER A 125 16.43 -16.60 20.13
C SER A 125 15.10 -17.22 19.63
N THR A 126 14.02 -16.46 19.72
CA THR A 126 12.70 -16.84 19.18
C THR A 126 12.27 -15.82 18.13
N LEU A 127 11.92 -16.29 16.93
CA LEU A 127 11.52 -15.49 15.78
C LEU A 127 10.09 -15.86 15.34
N THR A 128 9.38 -14.92 14.72
CA THR A 128 8.13 -15.22 14.00
C THR A 128 8.40 -15.47 12.53
N VAL A 129 7.61 -16.32 11.86
CA VAL A 129 7.71 -16.54 10.40
C VAL A 129 7.70 -15.20 9.65
N GLY A 130 8.63 -15.01 8.72
CA GLY A 130 8.81 -13.78 7.94
C GLY A 130 9.70 -12.70 8.59
N SER A 131 10.03 -12.84 9.87
CA SER A 131 10.93 -11.91 10.56
C SER A 131 12.41 -12.17 10.24
N THR A 132 13.23 -11.15 10.48
CA THR A 132 14.70 -11.25 10.35
C THR A 132 15.39 -10.79 11.63
N GLU A 133 16.55 -11.36 11.91
CA GLU A 133 17.41 -10.98 13.03
C GLU A 133 18.87 -11.08 12.63
N THR A 134 19.75 -10.26 13.19
CA THR A 134 21.19 -10.37 12.95
C THR A 134 21.91 -10.94 14.17
N LEU A 135 22.60 -12.05 13.99
CA LEU A 135 23.60 -12.57 14.92
C LEU A 135 24.95 -11.92 14.64
N THR A 136 25.63 -11.51 15.71
CA THR A 136 26.98 -10.94 15.63
C THR A 136 27.95 -11.86 16.34
N VAL A 137 29.11 -12.09 15.71
CA VAL A 137 30.18 -12.93 16.24
C VAL A 137 31.46 -12.11 16.27
N THR A 138 32.08 -12.04 17.45
CA THR A 138 33.42 -11.49 17.62
C THR A 138 34.44 -12.62 17.50
N ILE A 139 35.46 -12.44 16.67
CA ILE A 139 36.54 -13.42 16.44
C ILE A 139 37.91 -12.76 16.59
N SER A 140 38.83 -13.40 17.31
CA SER A 140 40.21 -12.94 17.50
C SER A 140 41.20 -14.11 17.31
N PRO A 141 42.22 -13.99 16.42
CA PRO A 141 42.46 -12.86 15.51
C PRO A 141 41.36 -12.72 14.43
N SER A 142 41.25 -11.53 13.83
CA SER A 142 40.20 -11.25 12.84
C SER A 142 40.36 -12.12 11.60
N GLN A 143 39.28 -12.83 11.24
CA GLN A 143 39.19 -13.61 10.00
C GLN A 143 37.72 -13.79 9.57
N ALA A 144 37.52 -14.36 8.37
CA ALA A 144 36.20 -14.63 7.83
C ALA A 144 35.43 -15.71 8.63
N ILE A 145 34.10 -15.66 8.56
CA ILE A 145 33.19 -16.55 9.30
C ILE A 145 32.25 -17.23 8.30
N HIS A 146 32.15 -18.56 8.39
CA HIS A 146 31.21 -19.38 7.62
C HIS A 146 29.97 -19.68 8.46
N TRP A 147 28.80 -19.38 7.90
CA TRP A 147 27.51 -19.57 8.56
C TRP A 147 26.76 -20.77 7.97
N THR A 148 26.18 -21.60 8.84
CA THR A 148 25.32 -22.71 8.44
C THR A 148 24.07 -22.78 9.32
N SER A 149 23.00 -23.36 8.76
CA SER A 149 21.76 -23.68 9.48
C SER A 149 21.53 -25.18 9.44
N SER A 150 21.12 -25.77 10.57
CA SER A 150 20.74 -27.19 10.61
C SER A 150 19.47 -27.50 9.81
N ASN A 151 18.63 -26.50 9.54
CA ASN A 151 17.45 -26.65 8.69
C ASN A 151 17.09 -25.32 7.99
N THR A 152 17.44 -25.23 6.70
CA THR A 152 17.19 -24.04 5.87
C THR A 152 15.73 -23.84 5.48
N GLU A 153 14.86 -24.85 5.67
CA GLU A 153 13.41 -24.68 5.51
C GLU A 153 12.79 -23.92 6.70
N ILE A 154 13.46 -23.91 7.86
CA ILE A 154 13.00 -23.24 9.09
C ILE A 154 13.68 -21.86 9.20
N VAL A 155 15.01 -21.81 9.12
CA VAL A 155 15.79 -20.56 9.20
C VAL A 155 16.91 -20.57 8.17
N GLN A 156 16.93 -19.58 7.29
CA GLN A 156 18.08 -19.30 6.42
C GLN A 156 19.02 -18.31 7.11
N VAL A 157 20.33 -18.43 6.86
CA VAL A 157 21.33 -17.49 7.39
C VAL A 157 22.23 -17.02 6.25
N PHE A 158 22.43 -15.71 6.15
CA PHE A 158 23.35 -15.08 5.20
C PHE A 158 24.15 -13.99 5.90
N ASN A 159 25.47 -14.18 6.02
CA ASN A 159 26.37 -13.23 6.72
C ASN A 159 25.87 -12.81 8.11
N GLY A 160 25.34 -13.75 8.89
CA GLY A 160 24.78 -13.50 10.22
C GLY A 160 23.33 -12.98 10.24
N VAL A 161 22.74 -12.64 9.10
CA VAL A 161 21.33 -12.27 8.98
C VAL A 161 20.48 -13.54 8.86
N LEU A 162 19.63 -13.76 9.85
CA LEU A 162 18.65 -14.84 9.93
C LEU A 162 17.35 -14.43 9.25
N MET A 163 16.75 -15.35 8.49
CA MET A 163 15.43 -15.19 7.87
C MET A 163 14.58 -16.39 8.28
N ALA A 164 13.54 -16.14 9.08
CA ALA A 164 12.61 -17.17 9.56
C ALA A 164 11.60 -17.54 8.46
N GLN A 165 11.57 -18.80 8.05
CA GLN A 165 10.79 -19.30 6.91
C GLN A 165 9.58 -20.14 7.34
N LYS A 166 9.75 -20.98 8.37
CA LYS A 166 8.73 -21.96 8.78
C LYS A 166 8.84 -22.24 10.27
N VAL A 167 7.70 -22.55 10.90
CA VAL A 167 7.63 -22.98 12.31
C VAL A 167 8.52 -24.19 12.57
N GLY A 168 9.28 -24.15 13.66
CA GLY A 168 10.17 -25.23 14.08
C GLY A 168 11.41 -24.70 14.79
N THR A 169 12.43 -25.54 14.93
CA THR A 169 13.71 -25.16 15.54
C THR A 169 14.86 -25.45 14.58
N ALA A 170 15.85 -24.55 14.53
CA ALA A 170 17.07 -24.71 13.76
C ALA A 170 18.28 -24.20 14.56
N LEU A 171 19.37 -24.94 14.52
CA LEU A 171 20.64 -24.55 15.12
C LEU A 171 21.48 -23.80 14.07
N ILE A 172 21.81 -22.55 14.36
CA ILE A 172 22.70 -21.73 13.53
C ILE A 172 24.13 -21.88 14.06
N THR A 173 25.07 -22.16 13.16
CA THR A 173 26.49 -22.34 13.51
C THR A 173 27.34 -21.33 12.74
N ALA A 174 28.22 -20.62 13.46
CA ALA A 174 29.25 -19.75 12.90
C ALA A 174 30.62 -20.39 13.13
N THR A 175 31.35 -20.67 12.05
CA THR A 175 32.65 -21.36 12.09
C THR A 175 33.73 -20.42 11.57
N ALA A 176 34.88 -20.37 12.24
CA ALA A 176 36.06 -19.66 11.76
C ALA A 176 36.50 -20.19 10.38
N ALA A 177 37.00 -19.31 9.49
CA ALA A 177 37.41 -19.71 8.13
C ALA A 177 38.52 -20.77 8.10
N ASP A 178 39.39 -20.80 9.12
CA ASP A 178 40.43 -21.82 9.29
C ASP A 178 39.92 -23.12 9.94
N GLY A 179 38.64 -23.18 10.35
CA GLY A 179 38.03 -24.33 11.04
C GLY A 179 38.47 -24.53 12.49
N SER A 180 39.21 -23.57 13.08
CA SER A 180 39.79 -23.73 14.42
C SER A 180 38.78 -23.68 15.57
N ASN A 181 37.63 -23.01 15.38
CA ASN A 181 36.60 -22.88 16.39
C ASN A 181 35.21 -22.63 15.77
N SER A 182 34.15 -22.88 16.54
CA SER A 182 32.76 -22.58 16.16
C SER A 182 31.90 -22.20 17.37
N VAL A 183 30.88 -21.38 17.11
CA VAL A 183 29.86 -20.99 18.09
C VAL A 183 28.47 -21.21 17.52
N THR A 184 27.49 -21.47 18.38
CA THR A 184 26.13 -21.83 17.96
C THR A 184 25.06 -20.98 18.63
N CYS A 185 23.91 -20.85 17.96
CA CYS A 185 22.71 -20.20 18.45
C CYS A 185 21.47 -21.01 18.06
N MET A 186 20.64 -21.39 19.04
CA MET A 186 19.39 -22.11 18.80
C MET A 186 18.25 -21.14 18.46
N ILE A 187 17.64 -21.28 17.28
CA ILE A 187 16.53 -20.43 16.85
C ILE A 187 15.24 -21.23 16.86
N THR A 188 14.25 -20.73 17.60
CA THR A 188 12.88 -21.24 17.58
C THR A 188 12.02 -20.31 16.74
N VAL A 189 11.39 -20.82 15.69
CA VAL A 189 10.44 -20.06 14.87
C VAL A 189 9.02 -20.43 15.28
N THR A 190 8.22 -19.44 15.65
CA THR A 190 6.79 -19.56 15.94
C THR A 190 5.96 -18.94 14.82
N ASP A 191 4.67 -19.26 14.74
CA ASP A 191 3.76 -18.56 13.83
C ASP A 191 3.71 -17.07 14.16
N ALA A 192 3.44 -16.27 13.14
CA ALA A 192 3.05 -14.88 13.35
C ALA A 192 1.71 -14.87 14.12
N PRO A 193 1.52 -13.93 15.07
CA PRO A 193 0.23 -13.80 15.75
C PRO A 193 -0.87 -13.58 14.70
N ALA A 194 -1.97 -14.32 14.82
CA ALA A 194 -3.14 -14.13 13.98
C ALA A 194 -3.61 -12.67 14.09
N SER A 195 -3.92 -12.03 12.97
CA SER A 195 -4.52 -10.70 12.94
C SER A 195 -5.98 -10.82 12.53
N ILE A 196 -6.89 -10.20 13.29
CA ILE A 196 -8.29 -10.07 12.91
C ILE A 196 -8.47 -8.71 12.21
N THR A 197 -9.18 -8.72 11.09
CA THR A 197 -9.66 -7.51 10.41
C THR A 197 -11.16 -7.63 10.15
N LEU A 198 -11.89 -6.53 10.25
CA LEU A 198 -13.31 -6.47 9.88
C LEU A 198 -13.46 -5.84 8.50
N ASN A 199 -14.50 -6.24 7.77
CA ASN A 199 -14.87 -5.61 6.50
C ASN A 199 -15.31 -4.14 6.64
N LYS A 200 -15.67 -3.69 7.87
CA LYS A 200 -16.06 -2.32 8.17
C LYS A 200 -15.51 -1.88 9.53
N SER A 201 -15.03 -0.63 9.62
CA SER A 201 -14.66 0.03 10.88
C SER A 201 -15.81 0.84 11.50
N THR A 202 -16.84 1.15 10.71
CA THR A 202 -18.06 1.85 11.13
C THR A 202 -19.28 1.26 10.41
N ALA A 203 -20.45 1.29 11.03
CA ALA A 203 -21.72 0.91 10.41
C ALA A 203 -22.90 1.73 10.98
N THR A 204 -23.96 1.87 10.19
CA THR A 204 -25.24 2.47 10.62
C THR A 204 -26.36 1.45 10.43
N LEU A 205 -27.28 1.35 11.38
CA LEU A 205 -28.40 0.39 11.37
C LEU A 205 -29.71 1.06 11.74
N GLY A 206 -30.81 0.63 11.13
CA GLY A 206 -32.14 1.00 11.60
C GLY A 206 -32.51 0.20 12.85
N VAL A 207 -33.47 0.71 13.62
CA VAL A 207 -34.07 -0.08 14.71
C VAL A 207 -34.71 -1.35 14.12
N LYS A 208 -34.34 -2.52 14.68
CA LYS A 208 -34.67 -3.89 14.23
C LYS A 208 -34.00 -4.36 12.93
N GLU A 209 -33.19 -3.52 12.30
CA GLU A 209 -32.45 -3.93 11.11
C GLU A 209 -31.19 -4.69 11.49
N SER A 210 -30.73 -5.54 10.59
CA SER A 210 -29.53 -6.35 10.79
C SER A 210 -28.56 -6.24 9.62
N GLN A 211 -27.26 -6.26 9.94
CA GLN A 211 -26.17 -6.31 8.97
C GLN A 211 -25.16 -7.36 9.43
N THR A 212 -24.33 -7.88 8.51
CA THR A 212 -23.26 -8.83 8.87
C THR A 212 -21.91 -8.14 8.79
N LEU A 213 -21.15 -8.20 9.89
CA LEU A 213 -19.72 -7.91 9.90
C LEU A 213 -18.95 -9.22 9.62
N ILE A 214 -18.00 -9.14 8.70
CA ILE A 214 -17.15 -10.27 8.31
C ILE A 214 -15.79 -10.07 8.94
N ALA A 215 -15.37 -11.01 9.78
CA ALA A 215 -14.03 -11.06 10.35
C ALA A 215 -13.12 -11.94 9.47
N THR A 216 -12.03 -11.36 8.98
CA THR A 216 -10.96 -12.06 8.25
C THR A 216 -9.77 -12.24 9.17
N VAL A 217 -9.26 -13.48 9.27
CA VAL A 217 -8.11 -13.82 10.12
C VAL A 217 -6.92 -14.22 9.26
N SER A 218 -5.75 -13.61 9.50
CA SER A 218 -4.52 -13.99 8.82
C SER A 218 -3.30 -13.91 9.75
N PRO A 219 -2.50 -14.99 9.90
CA PRO A 219 -2.77 -16.36 9.44
C PRO A 219 -4.02 -16.98 10.11
N PRO A 220 -4.55 -18.12 9.61
CA PRO A 220 -5.69 -18.80 10.22
C PRO A 220 -5.45 -19.12 11.70
N LEU A 221 -6.51 -19.02 12.50
CA LEU A 221 -6.45 -19.40 13.91
C LEU A 221 -6.13 -20.90 14.07
N PRO A 222 -5.49 -21.30 15.19
CA PRO A 222 -5.32 -22.70 15.56
C PRO A 222 -6.64 -23.48 15.52
N TYR A 223 -6.60 -24.80 15.31
CA TYR A 223 -7.79 -25.65 15.10
C TYR A 223 -8.88 -25.54 16.20
N ASN A 224 -8.51 -25.15 17.42
CA ASN A 224 -9.39 -24.99 18.57
C ASN A 224 -9.76 -23.53 18.89
N ALA A 225 -9.29 -22.56 18.09
CA ALA A 225 -9.56 -21.14 18.27
C ALA A 225 -10.63 -20.66 17.28
N TYR A 226 -11.54 -19.80 17.76
CA TYR A 226 -12.67 -19.27 17.03
C TYR A 226 -12.87 -17.78 17.33
N ILE A 227 -13.79 -17.12 16.62
CA ILE A 227 -14.09 -15.71 16.83
C ILE A 227 -15.25 -15.55 17.82
N ILE A 228 -15.02 -14.75 18.87
CA ILE A 228 -16.02 -14.30 19.83
C ILE A 228 -16.47 -12.90 19.41
N TRP A 229 -17.79 -12.69 19.36
CA TRP A 229 -18.39 -11.39 19.07
C TRP A 229 -18.97 -10.78 20.33
N GLN A 230 -18.68 -9.50 20.56
CA GLN A 230 -19.16 -8.76 21.73
C GLN A 230 -19.67 -7.38 21.31
N SER A 231 -20.74 -6.93 21.96
CA SER A 231 -21.22 -5.55 21.88
C SER A 231 -20.91 -4.82 23.18
N SER A 232 -20.45 -3.56 23.08
CA SER A 232 -20.27 -2.69 24.24
C SER A 232 -21.60 -2.28 24.89
N ASN A 233 -22.71 -2.34 24.15
CA ASN A 233 -24.05 -2.09 24.66
C ASN A 233 -25.10 -2.90 23.87
N PRO A 234 -25.40 -4.14 24.31
CA PRO A 234 -26.43 -5.00 23.69
C PRO A 234 -27.84 -4.40 23.66
N GLY A 235 -28.13 -3.41 24.52
CA GLY A 235 -29.41 -2.69 24.52
C GLY A 235 -29.56 -1.70 23.36
N ILE A 236 -28.45 -1.33 22.72
CA ILE A 236 -28.43 -0.49 21.51
C ILE A 236 -28.16 -1.35 20.28
N VAL A 237 -27.12 -2.17 20.29
CA VAL A 237 -26.76 -3.08 19.18
C VAL A 237 -26.48 -4.46 19.75
N SER A 238 -27.26 -5.47 19.35
CA SER A 238 -26.94 -6.86 19.65
C SER A 238 -26.05 -7.46 18.56
N VAL A 239 -25.27 -8.50 18.89
CA VAL A 239 -24.44 -9.21 17.92
C VAL A 239 -24.48 -10.71 18.17
N SER A 240 -24.59 -11.50 17.10
CA SER A 240 -24.51 -12.97 17.14
C SER A 240 -23.85 -13.48 15.87
N GLY A 241 -22.71 -14.17 15.99
CA GLY A 241 -21.99 -14.73 14.84
C GLY A 241 -21.60 -13.70 13.76
N GLY A 242 -21.32 -12.46 14.16
CA GLY A 242 -21.04 -11.34 13.24
C GLY A 242 -22.27 -10.62 12.69
N VAL A 243 -23.47 -11.18 12.88
CA VAL A 243 -24.72 -10.49 12.56
C VAL A 243 -25.04 -9.49 13.67
N ILE A 244 -25.02 -8.21 13.35
CA ILE A 244 -25.35 -7.10 14.24
C ILE A 244 -26.81 -6.68 14.00
N THR A 245 -27.56 -6.39 15.07
CA THR A 245 -28.96 -5.94 14.97
C THR A 245 -29.16 -4.67 15.80
N GLY A 246 -29.77 -3.64 15.21
CA GLY A 246 -30.15 -2.42 15.92
C GLY A 246 -31.32 -2.69 16.87
N VAL A 247 -31.17 -2.36 18.15
CA VAL A 247 -32.17 -2.60 19.20
C VAL A 247 -32.85 -1.29 19.60
N ASN A 248 -32.06 -0.27 19.96
CA ASN A 248 -32.54 1.06 20.30
C ASN A 248 -31.61 2.12 19.70
N LEU A 249 -32.11 3.35 19.56
CA LEU A 249 -31.31 4.49 19.09
C LEU A 249 -30.07 4.70 19.97
N GLY A 250 -28.94 5.03 19.34
CA GLY A 250 -27.68 5.30 20.05
C GLY A 250 -26.46 4.75 19.31
N SER A 251 -25.38 4.49 20.02
CA SER A 251 -24.18 3.87 19.43
C SER A 251 -23.56 2.83 20.36
N ALA A 252 -22.96 1.80 19.77
CA ALA A 252 -22.24 0.74 20.47
C ALA A 252 -21.03 0.30 19.63
N VAL A 253 -20.01 -0.25 20.28
CA VAL A 253 -18.84 -0.83 19.61
C VAL A 253 -19.01 -2.34 19.55
N ILE A 254 -18.86 -2.91 18.36
CA ILE A 254 -18.85 -4.35 18.14
C ILE A 254 -17.41 -4.82 17.99
N THR A 255 -17.02 -5.82 18.78
CA THR A 255 -15.67 -6.36 18.81
C THR A 255 -15.68 -7.83 18.39
N ALA A 256 -14.87 -8.17 17.38
CA ALA A 256 -14.50 -9.55 17.07
C ALA A 256 -13.18 -9.85 17.79
N ILE A 257 -13.13 -10.91 18.59
CA ILE A 257 -12.00 -11.27 19.44
C ILE A 257 -11.62 -12.71 19.13
N ALA A 258 -10.33 -13.00 18.94
CA ALA A 258 -9.86 -14.37 18.85
C ALA A 258 -10.06 -15.04 20.22
N SER A 259 -10.59 -16.26 20.27
CA SER A 259 -10.89 -16.94 21.53
C SER A 259 -9.65 -17.23 22.38
N ASP A 260 -8.46 -17.22 21.78
CA ASP A 260 -7.17 -17.33 22.46
C ASP A 260 -6.62 -15.97 22.97
N GLY A 261 -7.33 -14.87 22.72
CA GLY A 261 -6.96 -13.51 23.10
C GLY A 261 -5.84 -12.89 22.25
N SER A 262 -5.40 -13.55 21.18
CA SER A 262 -4.25 -13.11 20.37
C SER A 262 -4.50 -11.82 19.60
N SER A 263 -5.75 -11.53 19.24
CA SER A 263 -6.13 -10.39 18.41
C SER A 263 -7.58 -9.99 18.61
N SER A 264 -7.90 -8.75 18.25
CA SER A 264 -9.26 -8.25 18.16
C SER A 264 -9.38 -7.15 17.11
N ALA A 265 -10.59 -6.94 16.61
CA ALA A 265 -10.94 -5.84 15.73
C ALA A 265 -12.31 -5.28 16.11
N THR A 266 -12.50 -3.98 15.91
CA THR A 266 -13.69 -3.26 16.35
C THR A 266 -14.41 -2.55 15.19
N CYS A 267 -15.72 -2.45 15.28
CA CYS A 267 -16.58 -1.63 14.42
C CYS A 267 -17.47 -0.74 15.28
N ASN A 268 -17.47 0.57 15.02
CA ASN A 268 -18.38 1.51 15.67
C ASN A 268 -19.74 1.51 14.97
N VAL A 269 -20.79 1.13 15.69
CA VAL A 269 -22.13 0.98 15.13
C VAL A 269 -23.06 2.04 15.72
N THR A 270 -23.76 2.79 14.85
CA THR A 270 -24.78 3.77 15.24
C THR A 270 -26.16 3.30 14.79
N VAL A 271 -27.14 3.32 15.70
CA VAL A 271 -28.53 2.96 15.41
C VAL A 271 -29.36 4.24 15.28
N THR A 272 -30.01 4.42 14.13
CA THR A 272 -30.88 5.56 13.83
C THR A 272 -32.31 5.08 13.57
N GLU A 273 -33.28 6.00 13.49
CA GLU A 273 -34.68 5.65 13.22
C GLU A 273 -34.86 4.97 11.86
N THR A 274 -34.08 5.37 10.86
CA THR A 274 -34.19 4.87 9.48
C THR A 274 -33.03 4.00 9.03
N GLY A 275 -31.97 3.88 9.83
CA GLY A 275 -30.76 3.13 9.48
C GLY A 275 -29.84 3.77 8.46
N ILE A 276 -30.18 4.99 8.03
CA ILE A 276 -29.46 5.68 6.98
C ILE A 276 -28.37 6.58 7.53
N ASN A 277 -27.23 6.52 6.87
CA ASN A 277 -26.15 7.47 7.00
C ASN A 277 -26.34 8.64 6.01
N ALA A 278 -27.03 9.68 6.47
CA ALA A 278 -27.29 10.87 5.66
C ALA A 278 -26.14 11.88 5.79
N THR A 279 -25.35 12.03 4.72
CA THR A 279 -24.31 13.07 4.60
C THR A 279 -24.90 14.32 3.95
N ARG A 280 -25.02 15.39 4.72
CA ARG A 280 -25.55 16.67 4.23
C ARG A 280 -24.45 17.55 3.68
N LEU A 281 -24.55 17.90 2.40
CA LEU A 281 -23.64 18.79 1.70
C LEU A 281 -24.37 20.10 1.38
N GLY A 282 -24.33 21.05 2.32
CA GLY A 282 -25.03 22.33 2.19
C GLY A 282 -24.25 23.48 2.82
N GLY A 283 -24.42 24.68 2.25
CA GLY A 283 -23.85 25.91 2.79
C GLY A 283 -24.88 27.04 2.89
N ALA A 284 -24.44 28.21 3.33
CA ALA A 284 -25.31 29.36 3.57
C ALA A 284 -26.04 29.83 2.29
N ASN A 285 -25.43 29.61 1.12
CA ASN A 285 -26.01 29.82 -0.19
C ASN A 285 -25.56 28.74 -1.18
N ARG A 286 -26.06 28.82 -2.43
CA ARG A 286 -25.76 27.89 -3.53
C ARG A 286 -24.28 27.74 -3.85
N TYR A 287 -23.49 28.81 -3.68
CA TYR A 287 -22.06 28.80 -3.95
C TYR A 287 -21.34 27.96 -2.89
N GLU A 288 -21.65 28.13 -1.60
CA GLU A 288 -21.06 27.26 -0.58
C GLU A 288 -21.57 25.82 -0.67
N THR A 289 -22.84 25.58 -1.03
CA THR A 289 -23.31 24.21 -1.30
C THR A 289 -22.48 23.55 -2.40
N SER A 290 -22.23 24.23 -3.52
CA SER A 290 -21.37 23.70 -4.58
C SER A 290 -19.93 23.39 -4.10
N VAL A 291 -19.41 24.19 -3.17
CA VAL A 291 -18.10 23.95 -2.55
C VAL A 291 -18.11 22.73 -1.63
N GLN A 292 -19.17 22.50 -0.84
CA GLN A 292 -19.27 21.30 -0.01
C GLN A 292 -19.35 20.03 -0.86
N ILE A 293 -20.10 20.07 -1.96
CA ILE A 293 -20.18 18.97 -2.94
C ILE A 293 -18.81 18.71 -3.57
N SER A 294 -18.09 19.77 -3.93
CA SER A 294 -16.73 19.67 -4.46
C SER A 294 -15.73 19.03 -3.48
N LYS A 295 -15.81 19.37 -2.19
CA LYS A 295 -14.94 18.80 -1.16
C LYS A 295 -15.20 17.31 -0.94
N GLU A 296 -16.47 16.89 -0.99
CA GLU A 296 -16.85 15.50 -0.85
C GLU A 296 -16.37 14.66 -2.05
N GLY A 297 -16.64 15.12 -3.28
CA GLY A 297 -16.29 14.37 -4.49
C GLY A 297 -14.81 14.41 -4.88
N TRP A 298 -14.10 15.49 -4.51
CA TRP A 298 -12.71 15.75 -4.91
C TRP A 298 -11.84 16.20 -3.73
N PRO A 299 -11.68 15.37 -2.68
CA PRO A 299 -10.96 15.75 -1.46
C PRO A 299 -9.47 16.02 -1.71
N THR A 300 -8.87 15.36 -2.70
CA THR A 300 -7.45 15.47 -3.06
C THR A 300 -7.14 16.49 -4.17
N GLY A 301 -8.16 17.21 -4.65
CA GLY A 301 -8.06 18.17 -5.75
C GLY A 301 -8.64 17.63 -7.06
N SER A 302 -8.64 18.46 -8.11
CA SER A 302 -9.03 18.02 -9.47
C SER A 302 -8.26 18.79 -10.54
N THR A 303 -7.85 18.08 -11.59
CA THR A 303 -7.14 18.67 -12.75
C THR A 303 -8.04 19.58 -13.57
N TYR A 304 -9.35 19.35 -13.53
CA TYR A 304 -10.35 20.10 -14.28
C TYR A 304 -11.45 20.59 -13.34
N ALA A 305 -12.08 21.72 -13.67
CA ALA A 305 -13.35 22.10 -13.07
C ALA A 305 -14.30 22.66 -14.14
N VAL A 306 -15.60 22.56 -13.89
CA VAL A 306 -16.62 23.24 -14.68
C VAL A 306 -17.13 24.43 -13.87
N LEU A 307 -17.22 25.60 -14.49
CA LEU A 307 -17.76 26.81 -13.89
C LEU A 307 -19.09 27.17 -14.56
N ALA A 308 -20.14 27.28 -13.76
CA ALA A 308 -21.48 27.66 -14.18
C ALA A 308 -21.99 28.87 -13.38
N THR A 309 -22.93 29.63 -13.94
CA THR A 309 -23.61 30.69 -13.19
C THR A 309 -24.59 30.09 -12.18
N GLY A 310 -24.61 30.63 -10.96
CA GLY A 310 -25.60 30.26 -9.94
C GLY A 310 -26.93 30.98 -10.11
N ASN A 311 -27.02 31.99 -11.00
CA ASN A 311 -28.19 32.87 -11.12
C ASN A 311 -29.22 32.40 -12.15
N ASN A 312 -28.81 31.56 -13.10
CA ASN A 312 -29.65 30.99 -14.14
C ASN A 312 -29.16 29.58 -14.47
N TYR A 313 -29.95 28.76 -15.15
CA TYR A 313 -29.65 27.33 -15.33
C TYR A 313 -29.27 26.85 -16.75
N PRO A 314 -29.76 27.43 -17.86
CA PRO A 314 -29.85 26.69 -19.12
C PRO A 314 -28.47 26.36 -19.72
N ASP A 315 -27.48 27.22 -19.54
CA ASP A 315 -26.13 27.01 -20.08
C ASP A 315 -25.37 25.85 -19.42
N ALA A 316 -25.81 25.40 -18.23
CA ALA A 316 -25.11 24.37 -17.46
C ALA A 316 -25.89 23.05 -17.33
N LEU A 317 -27.16 23.01 -17.78
CA LEU A 317 -28.00 21.80 -17.71
C LEU A 317 -27.40 20.58 -18.45
N SER A 318 -26.55 20.83 -19.44
CA SER A 318 -25.88 19.80 -20.24
C SER A 318 -24.45 19.50 -19.78
N ALA A 319 -23.98 20.12 -18.69
CA ALA A 319 -22.58 20.07 -18.29
C ALA A 319 -22.20 18.79 -17.53
N ALA A 320 -23.13 18.05 -16.94
CA ALA A 320 -22.82 16.88 -16.14
C ALA A 320 -22.04 15.78 -16.91
N PRO A 321 -22.42 15.41 -18.16
CA PRO A 321 -21.59 14.49 -18.95
C PRO A 321 -20.18 14.99 -19.23
N LEU A 322 -20.02 16.28 -19.49
CA LEU A 322 -18.70 16.88 -19.68
C LEU A 322 -17.88 16.83 -18.38
N ALA A 323 -18.51 17.20 -17.25
CA ALA A 323 -17.88 17.14 -15.94
C ALA A 323 -17.39 15.73 -15.61
N GLN A 324 -18.20 14.70 -15.89
CA GLN A 324 -17.83 13.31 -15.70
C GLN A 324 -16.67 12.87 -16.60
N LYS A 325 -16.68 13.26 -17.89
CA LYS A 325 -15.58 12.96 -18.83
C LYS A 325 -14.21 13.44 -18.30
N TYR A 326 -14.20 14.59 -17.61
CA TYR A 326 -12.98 15.19 -17.07
C TYR A 326 -12.78 14.96 -15.56
N ASN A 327 -13.63 14.13 -14.92
CA ASN A 327 -13.66 13.95 -13.47
C ASN A 327 -13.58 15.28 -12.70
N ALA A 328 -14.50 16.19 -13.04
CA ALA A 328 -14.46 17.59 -12.63
C ALA A 328 -15.66 17.96 -11.76
N PRO A 329 -15.49 18.75 -10.67
CA PRO A 329 -16.62 19.36 -9.99
C PRO A 329 -17.29 20.42 -10.85
N ILE A 330 -18.60 20.62 -10.64
CA ILE A 330 -19.34 21.78 -11.13
C ILE A 330 -19.41 22.82 -10.00
N LEU A 331 -18.65 23.89 -10.15
CA LEU A 331 -18.63 25.04 -9.24
C LEU A 331 -19.54 26.15 -9.74
N LEU A 332 -20.12 26.90 -8.81
CA LEU A 332 -21.02 28.01 -9.12
C LEU A 332 -20.37 29.37 -8.87
N THR A 333 -20.69 30.34 -9.74
CA THR A 333 -20.31 31.75 -9.59
C THR A 333 -21.50 32.69 -9.74
N ASP A 334 -21.38 33.90 -9.17
CA ASP A 334 -22.29 35.01 -9.40
C ASP A 334 -21.78 35.87 -10.57
N LYS A 335 -22.29 37.11 -10.71
CA LYS A 335 -21.75 38.18 -11.59
C LYS A 335 -20.26 38.45 -11.32
N THR A 336 -19.83 38.27 -10.08
CA THR A 336 -18.43 38.24 -9.64
C THR A 336 -18.12 36.87 -9.04
N LEU A 337 -16.84 36.49 -9.00
CA LEU A 337 -16.41 35.22 -8.43
C LEU A 337 -16.49 35.28 -6.90
N PRO A 338 -17.40 34.52 -6.25
CA PRO A 338 -17.51 34.54 -4.79
C PRO A 338 -16.21 34.05 -4.15
N GLN A 339 -15.83 34.64 -3.01
CA GLN A 339 -14.59 34.26 -2.33
C GLN A 339 -14.56 32.78 -1.96
N VAL A 340 -15.71 32.19 -1.61
CA VAL A 340 -15.83 30.75 -1.31
C VAL A 340 -15.51 29.88 -2.52
N THR A 341 -15.95 30.26 -3.71
CA THR A 341 -15.65 29.57 -4.97
C THR A 341 -14.18 29.75 -5.35
N LEU A 342 -13.62 30.96 -5.17
CA LEU A 342 -12.19 31.23 -5.42
C LEU A 342 -11.28 30.39 -4.50
N ASN A 343 -11.63 30.30 -3.22
CA ASN A 343 -10.90 29.47 -2.26
C ASN A 343 -10.95 27.99 -2.66
N GLU A 344 -12.11 27.53 -3.13
CA GLU A 344 -12.26 26.15 -3.57
C GLU A 344 -11.48 25.86 -4.86
N ILE A 345 -11.47 26.78 -5.84
CA ILE A 345 -10.61 26.68 -7.02
C ILE A 345 -9.13 26.60 -6.60
N THR A 346 -8.72 27.40 -5.61
CA THR A 346 -7.35 27.39 -5.07
C THR A 346 -7.02 26.05 -4.37
N ARG A 347 -7.99 25.45 -3.67
CA ARG A 347 -7.84 24.12 -3.05
C ARG A 347 -7.71 23.02 -4.11
N LEU A 348 -8.58 23.04 -5.12
CA LEU A 348 -8.64 22.05 -6.19
C LEU A 348 -7.41 22.08 -7.09
N LYS A 349 -6.86 23.28 -7.32
CA LYS A 349 -5.73 23.55 -8.24
C LYS A 349 -5.97 23.01 -9.66
N PRO A 350 -7.08 23.36 -10.33
CA PRO A 350 -7.34 22.89 -11.68
C PRO A 350 -6.32 23.48 -12.65
N ALA A 351 -5.85 22.65 -13.58
CA ALA A 351 -5.06 23.09 -14.73
C ALA A 351 -5.94 23.80 -15.77
N GLN A 352 -7.21 23.36 -15.91
CA GLN A 352 -8.15 23.92 -16.85
C GLN A 352 -9.56 24.04 -16.27
N ILE A 353 -10.25 25.14 -16.60
CA ILE A 353 -11.67 25.36 -16.26
C ILE A 353 -12.50 25.50 -17.53
N PHE A 354 -13.56 24.70 -17.63
CA PHE A 354 -14.60 24.86 -18.65
C PHE A 354 -15.65 25.84 -18.16
N ILE A 355 -15.82 26.96 -18.85
CA ILE A 355 -16.81 27.99 -18.51
C ILE A 355 -18.06 27.72 -19.35
N CYS A 356 -19.15 27.28 -18.72
CA CYS A 356 -20.41 26.99 -19.41
C CYS A 356 -21.31 28.23 -19.43
N GLY A 357 -21.46 28.82 -20.61
CA GLY A 357 -22.27 30.01 -20.85
C GLY A 357 -21.48 31.21 -21.32
N GLY A 358 -22.19 32.11 -21.99
CA GLY A 358 -21.58 33.30 -22.58
C GLY A 358 -21.22 34.38 -21.56
N THR A 359 -20.64 35.49 -22.04
CA THR A 359 -20.17 36.57 -21.15
C THR A 359 -21.28 37.27 -20.36
N GLY A 360 -22.53 37.16 -20.80
CA GLY A 360 -23.71 37.64 -20.06
C GLY A 360 -24.05 36.79 -18.83
N ALA A 361 -23.72 35.49 -18.86
CA ALA A 361 -23.92 34.56 -17.74
C ALA A 361 -22.72 34.55 -16.79
N ILE A 362 -21.50 34.54 -17.34
CA ILE A 362 -20.23 34.55 -16.60
C ILE A 362 -19.30 35.56 -17.26
N SER A 363 -19.06 36.69 -16.59
CA SER A 363 -18.35 37.83 -17.15
C SER A 363 -16.91 37.51 -17.61
N LYS A 364 -16.40 38.28 -18.56
CA LYS A 364 -15.00 38.18 -19.00
C LYS A 364 -14.02 38.53 -17.86
N ALA A 365 -14.44 39.33 -16.88
CA ALA A 365 -13.64 39.66 -15.71
C ALA A 365 -13.31 38.43 -14.87
N ILE A 366 -14.29 37.52 -14.65
CA ILE A 366 -14.06 36.25 -13.95
C ILE A 366 -13.06 35.39 -14.74
N GLU A 367 -13.26 35.26 -16.05
CA GLU A 367 -12.34 34.49 -16.91
C GLU A 367 -10.91 35.05 -16.87
N ASN A 368 -10.74 36.38 -16.93
CA ASN A 368 -9.43 37.03 -16.81
C ASN A 368 -8.80 36.80 -15.43
N GLN A 369 -9.60 36.82 -14.36
CA GLN A 369 -9.14 36.51 -13.01
C GLN A 369 -8.57 35.08 -12.94
N LEU A 370 -9.28 34.08 -13.51
CA LEU A 370 -8.82 32.70 -13.56
C LEU A 370 -7.52 32.54 -14.37
N ASN A 371 -7.44 33.19 -15.55
CA ASN A 371 -6.23 33.16 -16.37
C ASN A 371 -5.03 33.81 -15.66
N THR A 372 -5.25 34.87 -14.87
CA THR A 372 -4.20 35.51 -14.05
C THR A 372 -3.66 34.57 -12.96
N MET A 373 -4.48 33.63 -12.49
CA MET A 373 -4.06 32.56 -11.59
C MET A 373 -3.27 31.44 -12.28
N GLY A 374 -3.05 31.54 -13.60
CA GLY A 374 -2.36 30.53 -14.40
C GLY A 374 -3.24 29.35 -14.83
N ILE A 375 -4.57 29.48 -14.69
CA ILE A 375 -5.53 28.44 -15.05
C ILE A 375 -5.96 28.64 -16.50
N ILE A 376 -5.91 27.59 -17.32
CA ILE A 376 -6.38 27.63 -18.71
C ILE A 376 -7.92 27.67 -18.70
N THR A 377 -8.53 28.66 -19.35
CA THR A 377 -10.00 28.69 -19.47
C THR A 377 -10.46 28.32 -20.87
N LYS A 378 -11.48 27.45 -20.97
CA LYS A 378 -12.19 27.16 -22.22
C LYS A 378 -13.68 27.48 -22.07
N ARG A 379 -14.15 28.52 -22.76
CA ARG A 379 -15.55 28.91 -22.74
C ARG A 379 -16.35 28.08 -23.74
N LEU A 380 -17.46 27.52 -23.27
CA LEU A 380 -18.43 26.75 -24.04
C LEU A 380 -19.71 27.58 -24.08
N GLU A 381 -19.97 28.24 -25.19
CA GLU A 381 -21.06 29.21 -25.34
C GLU A 381 -21.69 29.13 -26.73
N GLY A 382 -22.91 29.64 -26.83
CA GLY A 382 -23.61 29.90 -28.07
C GLY A 382 -24.43 31.18 -27.98
N LYS A 383 -25.12 31.55 -29.05
CA LYS A 383 -26.00 32.74 -29.06
C LYS A 383 -27.18 32.58 -28.09
N ASP A 384 -27.57 31.34 -27.83
CA ASP A 384 -28.64 30.97 -26.93
C ASP A 384 -28.32 29.64 -26.22
N ARG A 385 -29.24 29.20 -25.36
CA ARG A 385 -29.13 27.95 -24.60
C ARG A 385 -28.99 26.69 -25.47
N TYR A 386 -29.57 26.70 -26.67
CA TYR A 386 -29.56 25.55 -27.57
C TYR A 386 -28.17 25.41 -28.19
N GLU A 387 -27.62 26.51 -28.71
CA GLU A 387 -26.25 26.57 -29.21
C GLU A 387 -25.21 26.27 -28.11
N THR A 388 -25.40 26.77 -26.88
CA THR A 388 -24.53 26.42 -25.74
C THR A 388 -24.55 24.91 -25.46
N SER A 389 -25.73 24.27 -25.47
CA SER A 389 -25.82 22.81 -25.28
C SER A 389 -25.11 22.02 -26.37
N VAL A 390 -25.14 22.49 -27.62
CA VAL A 390 -24.38 21.90 -28.73
C VAL A 390 -22.87 22.12 -28.56
N SER A 391 -22.44 23.30 -28.06
CA SER A 391 -21.03 23.55 -27.77
C SER A 391 -20.50 22.58 -26.70
N ILE A 392 -21.30 22.30 -25.67
CA ILE A 392 -20.95 21.33 -24.62
C ILE A 392 -20.92 19.90 -25.19
N ALA A 393 -21.90 19.52 -26.00
CA ALA A 393 -21.95 18.20 -26.64
C ALA A 393 -20.76 17.96 -27.59
N LYS A 394 -20.32 18.99 -28.32
CA LYS A 394 -19.10 18.95 -29.15
C LYS A 394 -17.85 18.74 -28.31
N GLU A 395 -17.75 19.38 -27.14
CA GLU A 395 -16.62 19.17 -26.23
C GLU A 395 -16.63 17.78 -25.58
N LEU A 396 -17.83 17.26 -25.27
CA LEU A 396 -18.01 15.88 -24.83
C LEU A 396 -17.48 14.90 -25.89
N GLY A 397 -17.72 15.19 -27.17
CA GLY A 397 -17.15 14.45 -28.31
C GLY A 397 -17.90 13.16 -28.66
N THR A 398 -19.09 12.93 -28.09
CA THR A 398 -19.95 11.80 -28.44
C THR A 398 -20.66 12.08 -29.77
N THR A 399 -20.33 11.30 -30.81
CA THR A 399 -20.83 11.48 -32.18
C THR A 399 -21.73 10.34 -32.66
N SER A 400 -21.98 9.33 -31.82
CA SER A 400 -22.84 8.19 -32.15
C SER A 400 -23.48 7.60 -30.90
N GLY A 401 -24.59 6.89 -31.06
CA GLY A 401 -25.24 6.17 -29.96
C GLY A 401 -26.56 6.78 -29.52
N GLU A 402 -26.67 7.05 -28.23
CA GLU A 402 -27.86 7.61 -27.58
C GLU A 402 -27.73 9.14 -27.44
N LEU A 403 -28.88 9.80 -27.38
CA LEU A 403 -29.01 11.23 -27.18
C LEU A 403 -30.11 11.51 -26.16
N VAL A 404 -29.96 12.55 -25.35
CA VAL A 404 -31.03 13.08 -24.49
C VAL A 404 -31.45 14.46 -25.01
N LEU A 405 -32.76 14.66 -25.14
CA LEU A 405 -33.36 15.96 -25.44
C LEU A 405 -34.31 16.38 -24.32
N VAL A 406 -34.10 17.60 -23.80
CA VAL A 406 -34.92 18.19 -22.72
C VAL A 406 -35.36 19.61 -23.09
N ASN A 407 -36.39 20.12 -22.41
CA ASN A 407 -36.87 21.48 -22.62
C ASN A 407 -35.87 22.49 -22.04
N GLY A 408 -35.53 23.54 -22.79
CA GLY A 408 -34.55 24.53 -22.37
C GLY A 408 -35.04 25.51 -21.31
N TYR A 409 -36.35 25.58 -21.02
CA TYR A 409 -37.00 26.49 -20.07
C TYR A 409 -37.47 25.78 -18.79
N GLU A 410 -37.08 24.53 -18.61
CA GLU A 410 -37.40 23.69 -17.45
C GLU A 410 -36.11 22.92 -17.09
N TRP A 411 -35.72 22.89 -15.81
CA TRP A 411 -34.42 22.34 -15.40
C TRP A 411 -34.49 20.91 -14.85
N SER A 412 -35.65 20.52 -14.30
CA SER A 412 -35.78 19.28 -13.53
C SER A 412 -35.51 18.03 -14.36
N ASP A 413 -35.95 18.00 -15.62
CA ASP A 413 -35.75 16.84 -16.50
C ASP A 413 -34.26 16.64 -16.83
N ALA A 414 -33.55 17.74 -17.09
CA ALA A 414 -32.11 17.71 -17.35
C ALA A 414 -31.31 17.26 -16.11
N LEU A 415 -31.65 17.76 -14.93
CA LEU A 415 -30.97 17.40 -13.69
C LEU A 415 -31.29 15.95 -13.25
N SER A 416 -32.50 15.47 -13.54
CA SER A 416 -32.93 14.10 -13.24
C SER A 416 -32.12 13.06 -14.04
N VAL A 417 -31.85 13.33 -15.32
CA VAL A 417 -31.09 12.42 -16.19
C VAL A 417 -29.58 12.66 -16.13
N SER A 418 -29.11 13.76 -15.54
CA SER A 418 -27.70 14.16 -15.55
C SER A 418 -26.74 13.05 -15.10
N PRO A 419 -26.95 12.34 -13.97
CA PRO A 419 -26.04 11.27 -13.55
C PRO A 419 -26.01 10.09 -14.54
N ILE A 420 -27.17 9.75 -15.12
CA ILE A 420 -27.32 8.67 -16.11
C ILE A 420 -26.59 9.03 -17.41
N ALA A 421 -26.89 10.22 -17.94
CA ALA A 421 -26.26 10.72 -19.15
C ALA A 421 -24.75 10.84 -18.98
N ALA A 422 -24.31 11.26 -17.80
CA ALA A 422 -22.90 11.38 -17.49
C ALA A 422 -22.18 10.04 -17.42
N LYS A 423 -22.74 9.05 -16.70
CA LYS A 423 -22.20 7.69 -16.64
C LYS A 423 -22.09 7.04 -18.01
N LYS A 424 -23.07 7.27 -18.88
CA LYS A 424 -23.15 6.67 -20.22
C LYS A 424 -22.47 7.50 -21.32
N GLY A 425 -21.94 8.69 -20.99
CA GLY A 425 -21.36 9.61 -21.97
C GLY A 425 -22.37 10.13 -22.99
N ILE A 426 -23.65 10.18 -22.64
CA ILE A 426 -24.74 10.63 -23.51
C ILE A 426 -24.80 12.16 -23.50
N PRO A 427 -24.77 12.82 -24.68
CA PRO A 427 -24.96 14.27 -24.74
C PRO A 427 -26.41 14.65 -24.36
N ILE A 428 -26.54 15.73 -23.60
CA ILE A 428 -27.83 16.37 -23.29
C ILE A 428 -27.96 17.61 -24.17
N LEU A 429 -29.00 17.67 -25.00
CA LEU A 429 -29.33 18.84 -25.81
C LEU A 429 -30.61 19.50 -25.33
N LEU A 430 -30.70 20.81 -25.53
CA LEU A 430 -31.88 21.61 -25.16
C LEU A 430 -32.72 21.94 -26.39
N THR A 431 -34.05 21.97 -26.23
CA THR A 431 -34.98 22.42 -27.27
C THR A 431 -36.05 23.36 -26.72
N ASP A 432 -36.75 24.06 -27.60
CA ASP A 432 -38.04 24.67 -27.29
C ASP A 432 -39.19 23.63 -27.38
N LYS A 433 -40.37 23.97 -26.85
CA LYS A 433 -41.58 23.15 -26.93
C LYS A 433 -41.98 22.81 -28.36
N SER A 434 -42.03 23.81 -29.24
CA SER A 434 -42.63 23.66 -30.57
C SER A 434 -41.62 23.92 -31.68
N VAL A 435 -40.51 24.58 -31.38
CA VAL A 435 -39.43 24.83 -32.34
C VAL A 435 -38.32 23.82 -32.12
N PHE A 436 -37.91 23.13 -33.19
CA PHE A 436 -36.68 22.34 -33.19
C PHE A 436 -35.54 23.22 -33.75
N PRO A 437 -34.63 23.75 -32.91
CA PRO A 437 -33.66 24.75 -33.36
C PRO A 437 -32.70 24.17 -34.41
N ASP A 438 -32.33 24.99 -35.41
CA ASP A 438 -31.45 24.56 -36.51
C ASP A 438 -30.07 24.08 -36.01
N SER A 439 -29.57 24.65 -34.92
CA SER A 439 -28.32 24.22 -34.27
C SER A 439 -28.39 22.77 -33.78
N ILE A 440 -29.50 22.40 -33.14
CA ILE A 440 -29.75 21.02 -32.67
C ILE A 440 -29.96 20.10 -33.86
N LYS A 441 -30.81 20.48 -34.82
CA LYS A 441 -31.09 19.69 -36.03
C LYS A 441 -29.80 19.37 -36.81
N THR A 442 -28.95 20.37 -36.99
CA THR A 442 -27.65 20.23 -37.66
C THR A 442 -26.74 19.28 -36.89
N PHE A 443 -26.64 19.45 -35.57
CA PHE A 443 -25.82 18.57 -34.74
C PHE A 443 -26.29 17.12 -34.79
N VAL A 444 -27.60 16.88 -34.65
CA VAL A 444 -28.18 15.52 -34.68
C VAL A 444 -27.94 14.87 -36.05
N ASN A 445 -28.20 15.58 -37.15
CA ASN A 445 -28.06 15.02 -38.51
C ASN A 445 -26.61 14.83 -38.96
N SER A 446 -25.66 15.55 -38.36
CA SER A 446 -24.23 15.41 -38.68
C SER A 446 -23.55 14.27 -37.91
N ASN A 447 -24.30 13.56 -37.06
CA ASN A 447 -23.81 12.52 -36.16
C ASN A 447 -24.68 11.26 -36.27
N SER A 448 -24.19 10.12 -35.78
CA SER A 448 -24.84 8.81 -35.93
C SER A 448 -25.58 8.37 -34.67
N PHE A 449 -26.53 9.18 -34.20
CA PHE A 449 -27.42 8.80 -33.10
C PHE A 449 -28.54 7.89 -33.59
N TYR A 450 -28.76 6.75 -32.92
CA TYR A 450 -29.82 5.80 -33.28
C TYR A 450 -31.01 5.83 -32.31
N LYS A 451 -30.84 6.43 -31.12
CA LYS A 451 -31.88 6.52 -30.09
C LYS A 451 -31.85 7.89 -29.42
N THR A 452 -33.03 8.47 -29.22
CA THR A 452 -33.17 9.76 -28.52
C THR A 452 -34.19 9.65 -27.39
N TYR A 453 -33.77 9.91 -26.16
CA TYR A 453 -34.66 10.04 -25.02
C TYR A 453 -35.18 11.48 -24.93
N VAL A 454 -36.47 11.66 -25.18
CA VAL A 454 -37.17 12.95 -25.07
C VAL A 454 -37.81 13.02 -23.69
N LEU A 455 -37.25 13.82 -22.79
CA LEU A 455 -37.73 13.93 -21.42
C LEU A 455 -38.67 15.12 -21.28
N GLY A 456 -39.85 14.87 -20.73
CA GLY A 456 -40.93 15.83 -20.63
C GLY A 456 -42.19 15.39 -21.38
N GLY A 457 -43.34 15.84 -20.88
CA GLY A 457 -44.63 15.66 -21.55
C GLY A 457 -44.74 16.49 -22.83
N THR A 458 -45.87 16.35 -23.54
CA THR A 458 -46.16 17.14 -24.75
C THR A 458 -46.39 18.63 -24.46
N ASP A 459 -46.66 18.96 -23.20
CA ASP A 459 -46.70 20.31 -22.66
C ASP A 459 -45.33 21.00 -22.68
N LEU A 460 -44.24 20.23 -22.53
CA LEU A 460 -42.85 20.70 -22.56
C LEU A 460 -42.16 20.51 -23.90
N ILE A 461 -42.36 19.37 -24.58
CA ILE A 461 -41.78 19.09 -25.90
C ILE A 461 -42.83 18.42 -26.78
N SER A 462 -43.29 19.13 -27.81
CA SER A 462 -44.33 18.66 -28.72
C SER A 462 -43.93 17.40 -29.50
N ASN A 463 -44.91 16.66 -30.02
CA ASN A 463 -44.63 15.53 -30.91
C ASN A 463 -43.97 15.97 -32.21
N GLN A 464 -44.25 17.18 -32.71
CA GLN A 464 -43.57 17.74 -33.87
C GLN A 464 -42.05 17.81 -33.70
N VAL A 465 -41.56 18.16 -32.50
CA VAL A 465 -40.11 18.15 -32.22
C VAL A 465 -39.61 16.72 -32.07
N LYS A 466 -40.32 15.87 -31.29
CA LYS A 466 -39.95 14.47 -31.05
C LYS A 466 -39.81 13.67 -32.35
N ASP A 467 -40.73 13.85 -33.29
CA ASP A 467 -40.82 13.04 -34.51
C ASP A 467 -39.71 13.37 -35.53
N GLN A 468 -38.95 14.45 -35.29
CA GLN A 468 -37.76 14.80 -36.07
C GLN A 468 -36.46 14.12 -35.59
N LEU A 469 -36.50 13.39 -34.47
CA LEU A 469 -35.33 12.81 -33.83
C LEU A 469 -35.20 11.31 -34.16
N PRO A 470 -33.97 10.79 -34.30
CA PRO A 470 -33.75 9.37 -34.56
C PRO A 470 -34.13 8.51 -33.34
N GLY A 471 -34.91 7.45 -33.59
CA GLY A 471 -35.29 6.45 -32.58
C GLY A 471 -35.87 7.07 -31.30
N SER A 472 -36.78 8.03 -31.44
CA SER A 472 -37.20 8.86 -30.30
C SER A 472 -38.20 8.16 -29.37
N GLU A 473 -37.85 8.09 -28.09
CA GLU A 473 -38.63 7.53 -26.99
C GLU A 473 -38.94 8.64 -25.97
N ARG A 474 -40.19 8.75 -25.52
CA ARG A 474 -40.60 9.79 -24.57
C ARG A 474 -40.68 9.23 -23.15
N ILE A 475 -40.09 9.93 -22.19
CA ILE A 475 -40.31 9.70 -20.76
C ILE A 475 -41.01 10.93 -20.19
N GLY A 476 -42.28 10.75 -19.80
CA GLY A 476 -43.15 11.82 -19.30
C GLY A 476 -43.64 11.59 -17.86
N GLY A 477 -44.54 12.46 -17.40
CA GLY A 477 -45.13 12.43 -16.06
C GLY A 477 -45.96 13.68 -15.81
N ASN A 478 -46.92 13.64 -14.88
CA ASN A 478 -47.87 14.73 -14.67
C ASN A 478 -47.24 15.96 -13.99
N ASN A 479 -46.08 15.78 -13.36
CA ASN A 479 -45.30 16.85 -12.71
C ASN A 479 -43.82 16.46 -12.68
N LEU A 480 -42.95 17.40 -12.25
CA LEU A 480 -41.51 17.20 -12.24
C LEU A 480 -41.05 16.04 -11.35
N TYR A 481 -41.74 15.77 -10.23
CA TYR A 481 -41.37 14.69 -9.32
C TYR A 481 -41.70 13.33 -9.92
N GLU A 482 -42.86 13.21 -10.59
CA GLU A 482 -43.21 12.00 -11.33
C GLU A 482 -42.29 11.77 -12.53
N ARG A 483 -41.92 12.84 -13.26
CA ARG A 483 -40.93 12.74 -14.34
C ARG A 483 -39.57 12.30 -13.83
N ASN A 484 -39.09 12.88 -12.73
CA ASN A 484 -37.86 12.46 -12.06
C ASN A 484 -37.89 10.94 -11.78
N ILE A 485 -38.93 10.44 -11.10
CA ILE A 485 -39.05 9.00 -10.81
C ILE A 485 -39.16 8.14 -12.08
N ASN A 486 -39.91 8.57 -13.09
CA ASN A 486 -40.05 7.81 -14.34
C ASN A 486 -38.72 7.74 -15.12
N ILE A 487 -37.91 8.81 -15.09
CA ILE A 487 -36.54 8.81 -15.61
C ILE A 487 -35.69 7.81 -14.82
N LEU A 488 -35.67 7.89 -13.49
CA LEU A 488 -34.87 6.98 -12.67
C LEU A 488 -35.24 5.50 -12.89
N LYS A 489 -36.53 5.17 -12.99
CA LYS A 489 -37.01 3.81 -13.30
C LYS A 489 -36.59 3.32 -14.68
N ALA A 490 -36.61 4.20 -15.69
CA ALA A 490 -36.22 3.83 -17.05
C ALA A 490 -34.73 3.46 -17.17
N PHE A 491 -33.90 3.94 -16.23
CA PHE A 491 -32.46 3.73 -16.20
C PHE A 491 -31.99 3.05 -14.90
N GLU A 492 -32.88 2.37 -14.18
CA GLU A 492 -32.60 1.85 -12.84
C GLU A 492 -31.44 0.84 -12.85
N SER A 493 -31.35 0.01 -13.90
CA SER A 493 -30.24 -0.93 -14.10
C SER A 493 -28.89 -0.26 -14.37
N ASP A 494 -28.89 1.00 -14.79
CA ASP A 494 -27.70 1.79 -15.04
C ASP A 494 -27.24 2.54 -13.78
N LEU A 495 -27.96 2.45 -12.65
CA LEU A 495 -27.68 3.21 -11.43
C LEU A 495 -27.21 2.30 -10.29
N ASP A 496 -26.25 2.78 -9.50
CA ASP A 496 -25.92 2.21 -8.20
C ASP A 496 -26.80 2.87 -7.13
N LEU A 497 -27.82 2.14 -6.68
CA LEU A 497 -28.77 2.61 -5.67
C LEU A 497 -28.36 2.23 -4.23
N SER A 498 -27.15 1.68 -4.02
CA SER A 498 -26.59 1.49 -2.67
C SER A 498 -26.29 2.82 -1.97
N THR A 499 -26.05 3.86 -2.76
CA THR A 499 -26.02 5.27 -2.36
C THR A 499 -27.09 6.01 -3.16
N ILE A 500 -27.61 7.13 -2.65
CA ILE A 500 -28.47 8.05 -3.44
C ILE A 500 -28.18 9.52 -3.12
N CYS A 501 -28.50 10.40 -4.06
CA CYS A 501 -28.47 11.84 -3.84
C CYS A 501 -29.88 12.42 -3.79
N ILE A 502 -30.12 13.36 -2.87
CA ILE A 502 -31.40 14.05 -2.70
C ILE A 502 -31.19 15.54 -2.90
N ALA A 503 -32.05 16.16 -3.71
CA ALA A 503 -32.07 17.60 -3.90
C ALA A 503 -33.50 18.13 -3.94
N THR A 504 -33.67 19.43 -3.67
CA THR A 504 -34.98 20.05 -3.79
C THR A 504 -35.44 20.13 -5.26
N GLY A 505 -36.73 19.88 -5.51
CA GLY A 505 -37.36 20.12 -6.81
C GLY A 505 -37.78 21.57 -7.04
N SER A 506 -37.72 22.43 -6.01
CA SER A 506 -38.15 23.83 -6.11
C SER A 506 -37.09 24.80 -6.64
N ALA A 507 -35.84 24.36 -6.75
CA ALA A 507 -34.72 25.14 -7.26
C ALA A 507 -33.68 24.24 -7.94
N PHE A 508 -32.83 24.82 -8.79
CA PHE A 508 -31.85 24.10 -9.61
C PHE A 508 -30.39 24.04 -9.07
N PRO A 509 -29.85 25.04 -8.33
CA PRO A 509 -28.39 25.16 -8.18
C PRO A 509 -27.74 23.97 -7.46
N ASP A 510 -28.36 23.49 -6.38
CA ASP A 510 -27.81 22.42 -5.55
C ASP A 510 -27.77 21.09 -6.33
N ALA A 511 -28.86 20.77 -7.05
CA ALA A 511 -28.93 19.61 -7.94
C ALA A 511 -27.97 19.73 -9.14
N LEU A 512 -27.77 20.95 -9.67
CA LEU A 512 -26.81 21.19 -10.76
C LEU A 512 -25.38 20.88 -10.31
N SER A 513 -24.91 21.45 -9.20
CA SER A 513 -23.57 21.11 -8.68
C SER A 513 -23.48 19.65 -8.25
N GLY A 514 -24.56 19.14 -7.65
CA GLY A 514 -24.68 17.77 -7.17
C GLY A 514 -24.66 16.72 -8.28
N SER A 515 -25.04 17.08 -9.50
CA SER A 515 -25.04 16.18 -10.66
C SER A 515 -23.66 15.61 -10.99
N ALA A 516 -22.60 16.37 -10.76
CA ALA A 516 -21.24 15.89 -10.96
C ALA A 516 -20.84 14.84 -9.89
N LEU A 517 -21.22 15.04 -8.63
CA LEU A 517 -20.98 14.06 -7.57
C LEU A 517 -21.83 12.80 -7.78
N ALA A 518 -23.11 12.96 -8.10
CA ALA A 518 -23.99 11.83 -8.39
C ALA A 518 -23.52 11.01 -9.60
N ALA A 519 -23.00 11.67 -10.64
CA ALA A 519 -22.37 11.00 -11.78
C ALA A 519 -21.12 10.20 -11.38
N ASN A 520 -20.25 10.78 -10.54
CA ASN A 520 -19.05 10.10 -10.04
C ASN A 520 -19.38 8.86 -9.21
N LEU A 521 -20.46 8.94 -8.41
CA LEU A 521 -21.02 7.83 -7.64
C LEU A 521 -21.90 6.89 -8.47
N SER A 522 -22.13 7.17 -9.76
CA SER A 522 -23.04 6.42 -10.63
C SER A 522 -24.45 6.25 -10.05
N THR A 523 -24.94 7.24 -9.30
CA THR A 523 -26.20 7.16 -8.54
C THR A 523 -27.27 8.14 -9.01
N ALA A 524 -28.51 7.93 -8.54
CA ALA A 524 -29.66 8.76 -8.79
C ALA A 524 -29.60 10.11 -8.06
N ILE A 525 -30.21 11.14 -8.67
CA ILE A 525 -30.69 12.33 -7.95
C ILE A 525 -32.21 12.23 -7.84
N VAL A 526 -32.70 12.07 -6.61
CA VAL A 526 -34.13 12.10 -6.27
C VAL A 526 -34.52 13.54 -5.94
N LEU A 527 -35.46 14.08 -6.71
CA LEU A 527 -36.00 15.42 -6.45
C LEU A 527 -37.15 15.35 -5.44
N VAL A 528 -37.10 16.22 -4.43
CA VAL A 528 -38.06 16.22 -3.32
C VAL A 528 -38.70 17.58 -3.10
N ASP A 529 -39.93 17.58 -2.58
CA ASP A 529 -40.65 18.77 -2.16
C ASP A 529 -40.64 18.82 -0.63
N ASN A 530 -40.10 19.91 -0.05
CA ASN A 530 -40.03 20.05 1.39
C ASN A 530 -41.41 20.17 2.07
N SER A 531 -42.38 20.72 1.34
CA SER A 531 -43.72 21.03 1.84
C SER A 531 -44.75 19.95 1.53
N ASN A 532 -44.55 19.21 0.43
CA ASN A 532 -45.53 18.26 -0.08
C ASN A 532 -44.86 17.10 -0.82
N LEU A 533 -44.23 16.23 -0.04
CA LEU A 533 -43.57 15.04 -0.55
C LEU A 533 -44.56 14.17 -1.33
N LYS A 534 -44.28 13.96 -2.62
CA LYS A 534 -45.21 13.27 -3.52
C LYS A 534 -45.20 11.77 -3.26
N SER A 535 -46.38 11.15 -3.37
CA SER A 535 -46.57 9.71 -3.18
C SER A 535 -45.72 8.87 -4.14
N VAL A 536 -45.49 9.35 -5.37
CA VAL A 536 -44.62 8.67 -6.33
C VAL A 536 -43.17 8.58 -5.84
N THR A 537 -42.68 9.62 -5.17
CA THR A 537 -41.33 9.67 -4.61
C THR A 537 -41.20 8.75 -3.39
N THR A 538 -42.19 8.73 -2.50
CA THR A 538 -42.19 7.81 -1.35
C THR A 538 -42.35 6.36 -1.77
N GLN A 539 -43.19 6.06 -2.77
CA GLN A 539 -43.34 4.71 -3.33
C GLN A 539 -42.07 4.22 -4.02
N TYR A 540 -41.38 5.08 -4.78
CA TYR A 540 -40.09 4.71 -5.36
C TYR A 540 -39.07 4.41 -4.28
N SER A 541 -39.01 5.25 -3.24
CA SER A 541 -38.11 5.03 -2.11
C SER A 541 -38.38 3.72 -1.38
N ALA A 542 -39.66 3.42 -1.16
CA ALA A 542 -40.10 2.17 -0.54
C ALA A 542 -39.90 0.92 -1.41
N ASN A 543 -39.63 1.02 -2.71
CA ASN A 543 -39.46 -0.15 -3.59
C ASN A 543 -38.02 -0.32 -4.05
N SER A 544 -37.39 0.77 -4.47
CA SER A 544 -36.10 0.79 -5.17
C SER A 544 -34.95 1.26 -4.27
N LEU A 545 -35.22 2.04 -3.23
CA LEU A 545 -34.18 2.63 -2.37
C LEU A 545 -34.05 1.94 -1.00
N LYS A 546 -34.73 0.80 -0.81
CA LYS A 546 -34.80 0.07 0.49
C LYS A 546 -33.48 -0.52 0.99
N GLN A 547 -32.45 -0.57 0.13
CA GLN A 547 -31.13 -1.14 0.43
C GLN A 547 -30.04 -0.07 0.55
N THR A 548 -30.41 1.22 0.50
CA THR A 548 -29.45 2.32 0.55
C THR A 548 -29.04 2.56 2.01
N ASP A 549 -27.75 2.36 2.30
CA ASP A 549 -27.18 2.68 3.61
C ASP A 549 -26.69 4.14 3.66
N ASP A 550 -26.29 4.72 2.52
CA ASP A 550 -25.69 6.05 2.41
C ASP A 550 -26.51 7.03 1.55
N VAL A 551 -26.80 8.22 2.08
CA VAL A 551 -27.59 9.24 1.40
C VAL A 551 -26.87 10.58 1.41
N TYR A 552 -26.65 11.16 0.24
CA TYR A 552 -26.17 12.53 0.12
C TYR A 552 -27.35 13.49 0.00
N VAL A 553 -27.43 14.48 0.89
CA VAL A 553 -28.48 15.51 0.88
C VAL A 553 -27.87 16.84 0.47
N PHE A 554 -28.26 17.37 -0.68
CA PHE A 554 -27.75 18.66 -1.16
C PHE A 554 -28.56 19.82 -0.58
N GLY A 555 -27.84 20.77 0.02
CA GLY A 555 -28.42 21.94 0.68
C GLY A 555 -28.66 21.74 2.18
N LEU A 556 -28.90 22.86 2.88
CA LEU A 556 -29.19 22.86 4.32
C LEU A 556 -30.61 22.32 4.62
N GLN A 557 -30.93 22.14 5.90
CA GLN A 557 -32.23 21.62 6.35
C GLN A 557 -33.44 22.45 5.88
N GLY A 558 -33.26 23.75 5.65
CA GLY A 558 -34.31 24.61 5.08
C GLY A 558 -34.63 24.30 3.60
N VAL A 559 -33.69 23.66 2.88
CA VAL A 559 -33.82 23.27 1.47
C VAL A 559 -34.40 21.86 1.35
N VAL A 560 -33.82 20.91 2.10
CA VAL A 560 -34.31 19.53 2.24
C VAL A 560 -34.33 19.19 3.73
N SER A 561 -35.52 19.14 4.34
CA SER A 561 -35.66 18.87 5.78
C SER A 561 -35.30 17.45 6.16
N GLU A 562 -34.91 17.26 7.42
CA GLU A 562 -34.69 15.92 7.99
C GLU A 562 -35.98 15.09 7.95
N ASP A 563 -37.15 15.72 8.13
CA ASP A 563 -38.44 15.01 8.06
C ASP A 563 -38.70 14.40 6.68
N VAL A 564 -38.31 15.10 5.60
CA VAL A 564 -38.41 14.56 4.24
C VAL A 564 -37.47 13.38 4.06
N VAL A 565 -36.21 13.52 4.48
CA VAL A 565 -35.23 12.43 4.42
C VAL A 565 -35.76 11.23 5.20
N LYS A 566 -36.21 11.42 6.43
CA LYS A 566 -36.82 10.37 7.24
C LYS A 566 -38.00 9.70 6.53
N LYS A 567 -38.97 10.47 6.01
CA LYS A 567 -40.15 9.92 5.33
C LYS A 567 -39.84 9.13 4.06
N LEU A 568 -38.75 9.44 3.37
CA LEU A 568 -38.34 8.69 2.19
C LEU A 568 -37.86 7.28 2.54
N PHE A 569 -37.28 7.10 3.74
CA PHE A 569 -36.64 5.84 4.12
C PHE A 569 -37.22 5.20 5.38
N THR A 570 -38.28 5.76 5.93
CA THR A 570 -39.06 5.10 6.98
C THR A 570 -39.77 3.91 6.34
N LYS A 571 -39.50 2.72 6.87
CA LYS A 571 -40.03 1.44 6.39
C LYS A 571 -41.47 1.19 6.84
#